data_AF-A0A1X0NQ09-F1
#
_entry.id   AF-A0A1X0NQ09-F1
#
_cell.length_a   1.000
_cell.length_b   1.000
_cell.length_c   1.000
_cell.angle_alpha   90.00
_cell.angle_beta   90.00
_cell.angle_gamma   90.00
#
_symmetry.space_group_name_H-M   'P 1'
#
loop_
_entity.id
_entity.type
_entity.pdbx_description
1 polymer ?
#
loop_
_entity_poly.entity_id
_entity_poly.type
_entity_poly.pdbx_seq_one_letter_code
_entity_poly.pdbx_strand_id
1 'polypeptide(L)'
;MLVLYVLARHPSHGYNYSESLLKEADEYHDIITLPVNEGRPNKKNLEYSSNDWGVEVQIGLSRKTFLWFELALRLFPRVNYITKGDDDIFLRVPQFLSDLRLLPQQGIYWGPIISAFLRRGSATVRFRYAGGMCYTLSRDVAEHFVSYEPLKRLVHLPYSK
;
A
#
# COMPACT_ATOMS: atom_id res chain seq x y z
N MET A 1 -13.69 -10.11 9.83
CA MET A 1 -12.22 -10.09 9.85
C MET A 1 -11.77 -8.66 9.63
N LEU A 2 -11.05 -8.09 10.60
CA LEU A 2 -10.35 -6.82 10.44
C LEU A 2 -8.92 -7.18 10.05
N VAL A 3 -8.49 -6.78 8.86
CA VAL A 3 -7.10 -7.00 8.43
C VAL A 3 -6.29 -5.86 8.99
N LEU A 4 -5.35 -6.17 9.88
CA LEU A 4 -4.47 -5.16 10.48
C LEU A 4 -3.15 -5.08 9.73
N TYR A 5 -2.63 -6.21 9.26
CA TYR A 5 -1.30 -6.25 8.63
C TYR A 5 -1.35 -6.89 7.25
N VAL A 6 -0.78 -6.17 6.28
CA VAL A 6 -0.60 -6.66 4.91
C VAL A 6 0.89 -6.81 4.66
N LEU A 7 1.33 -8.03 4.42
CA LEU A 7 2.74 -8.40 4.27
C LEU A 7 3.00 -8.97 2.88
N ALA A 8 4.28 -9.09 2.54
CA ALA A 8 4.75 -9.83 1.37
C ALA A 8 6.05 -10.57 1.75
N ARG A 9 6.55 -11.40 0.85
CA ARG A 9 7.71 -12.27 1.15
C ARG A 9 8.98 -11.42 1.29
N HIS A 10 9.60 -11.44 2.47
CA HIS A 10 10.74 -10.59 2.78
C HIS A 10 12.09 -11.23 2.38
N PRO A 11 13.07 -10.49 1.84
CA PRO A 11 14.36 -11.05 1.40
C PRO A 11 15.22 -11.64 2.52
N SER A 12 15.06 -11.22 3.79
CA SER A 12 15.85 -11.73 4.93
C SER A 12 15.62 -13.22 5.19
N HIS A 13 14.48 -13.77 4.76
CA HIS A 13 14.13 -15.18 4.91
C HIS A 13 14.15 -15.92 3.57
N GLY A 14 14.92 -15.42 2.59
CA GLY A 14 14.99 -16.02 1.25
C GLY A 14 13.66 -15.99 0.51
N TYR A 15 12.79 -15.01 0.82
CA TYR A 15 11.42 -14.92 0.32
C TYR A 15 10.49 -16.07 0.77
N ASN A 16 10.83 -16.76 1.87
CA ASN A 16 9.92 -17.68 2.55
C ASN A 16 9.24 -16.99 3.75
N TYR A 17 8.15 -17.57 4.23
CA TYR A 17 7.52 -17.15 5.48
C TYR A 17 8.29 -17.72 6.67
N SER A 18 8.58 -16.90 7.68
CA SER A 18 9.23 -17.36 8.90
C SER A 18 8.25 -18.14 9.78
N GLU A 19 8.76 -19.05 10.61
CA GLU A 19 7.94 -19.77 11.60
C GLU A 19 7.21 -18.80 12.56
N SER A 20 7.86 -17.69 12.92
CA SER A 20 7.27 -16.65 13.77
C SER A 20 6.04 -16.01 13.12
N LEU A 21 6.11 -15.69 11.83
CA LEU A 21 5.01 -15.10 11.08
C LEU A 21 3.84 -16.10 10.96
N LEU A 22 4.15 -17.37 10.69
CA LEU A 22 3.13 -18.42 10.61
C LEU A 22 2.38 -18.58 11.95
N LYS A 23 3.13 -18.57 13.06
CA LYS A 23 2.54 -18.64 14.40
C LYS A 23 1.68 -17.41 14.71
N GLU A 24 2.15 -16.21 14.39
CA GLU A 24 1.39 -14.97 14.60
C GLU A 24 0.10 -14.94 13.77
N ALA A 25 0.17 -15.36 12.51
CA ALA A 25 -1.00 -15.44 11.64
C ALA A 25 -2.04 -16.47 12.13
N ASP A 26 -1.58 -17.58 12.71
CA ASP A 26 -2.44 -18.61 13.32
C ASP A 26 -3.05 -18.13 14.66
N GLU A 27 -2.35 -17.29 15.40
CA GLU A 27 -2.81 -16.79 16.71
C GLU A 27 -3.81 -15.62 16.59
N TYR A 28 -3.53 -14.65 15.72
CA TYR A 28 -4.28 -13.38 15.67
C TYR A 28 -5.27 -13.28 14.51
N HIS A 29 -5.09 -14.06 13.43
CA HIS A 29 -5.98 -14.09 12.27
C HIS A 29 -6.27 -12.71 11.63
N ASP A 30 -5.30 -11.79 11.69
CA ASP A 30 -5.40 -10.41 11.20
C ASP A 30 -4.30 -10.05 10.17
N ILE A 31 -3.49 -11.04 9.78
CA ILE A 31 -2.41 -10.92 8.79
C ILE A 31 -2.86 -11.46 7.43
N ILE A 32 -2.60 -10.69 6.38
CA ILE A 32 -2.69 -11.13 4.98
C ILE A 32 -1.32 -11.03 4.31
N THR A 33 -0.88 -12.10 3.67
CA THR A 33 0.32 -12.08 2.83
C THR A 33 -0.05 -12.02 1.35
N LEU A 34 0.55 -11.08 0.62
CA LEU A 34 0.38 -10.95 -0.82
C LEU A 34 1.39 -11.84 -1.58
N PRO A 35 1.03 -12.37 -2.77
CA PRO A 35 1.84 -13.32 -3.51
C PRO A 35 3.01 -12.65 -4.26
N VAL A 36 3.67 -11.68 -3.65
CA VAL A 36 4.82 -10.94 -4.23
C VAL A 36 6.01 -11.00 -3.28
N ASN A 37 7.18 -10.67 -3.82
CA ASN A 37 8.40 -10.47 -3.04
C ASN A 37 8.55 -8.98 -2.73
N GLU A 38 8.92 -8.66 -1.50
CA GLU A 38 9.36 -7.33 -1.12
C GLU A 38 10.65 -6.97 -1.89
N GLY A 39 10.85 -5.69 -2.15
CA GLY A 39 12.07 -5.20 -2.78
C GLY A 39 13.26 -5.29 -1.82
N ARG A 40 14.46 -5.55 -2.35
CA ARG A 40 15.67 -5.52 -1.53
C ARG A 40 16.18 -4.08 -1.39
N PRO A 41 16.35 -3.55 -0.17
CA PRO A 41 16.96 -2.24 0.01
C PRO A 41 18.40 -2.21 -0.50
N ASN A 42 18.78 -1.10 -1.13
CA ASN A 42 20.11 -0.92 -1.74
C ASN A 42 21.22 -0.57 -0.72
N LYS A 43 20.89 -0.22 0.53
CA LYS A 43 21.81 0.26 1.57
C LYS A 43 21.45 -0.32 2.94
N LYS A 44 22.45 -0.40 3.83
CA LYS A 44 22.29 -0.90 5.22
C LYS A 44 21.76 0.16 6.20
N ASN A 45 21.96 1.45 5.92
CA ASN A 45 21.50 2.56 6.76
C ASN A 45 20.46 3.35 5.98
N LEU A 46 19.22 2.91 6.08
CA LEU A 46 18.08 3.52 5.41
C LEU A 46 17.64 4.70 6.28
N GLU A 47 17.82 5.92 5.79
CA GLU A 47 17.21 7.12 6.38
C GLU A 47 15.68 7.09 6.17
N TYR A 48 14.95 8.00 6.82
CA TYR A 48 13.49 8.16 6.82
C TYR A 48 12.83 8.36 5.42
N SER A 49 13.61 8.34 4.33
CA SER A 49 13.17 8.59 2.96
C SER A 49 13.19 7.31 2.12
N SER A 50 12.01 6.90 1.65
CA SER A 50 11.84 5.75 0.75
C SER A 50 12.53 5.91 -0.61
N ASN A 51 12.92 7.13 -0.98
CA ASN A 51 13.69 7.38 -2.20
C ASN A 51 15.09 6.75 -2.14
N ASP A 52 15.66 6.70 -0.94
CA ASP A 52 17.02 6.22 -0.74
C ASP A 52 17.12 4.71 -0.68
N TRP A 53 15.98 4.01 -0.54
CA TRP A 53 15.88 2.56 -0.39
C TRP A 53 16.10 1.79 -1.70
N GLY A 54 16.00 2.48 -2.84
CA GLY A 54 16.26 1.94 -4.17
C GLY A 54 15.00 1.48 -4.93
N VAL A 55 15.17 1.32 -6.25
CA VAL A 55 14.06 1.08 -7.19
C VAL A 55 13.31 -0.21 -6.92
N GLU A 56 13.98 -1.28 -6.47
CA GLU A 56 13.34 -2.54 -6.13
C GLU A 56 12.30 -2.36 -5.03
N VAL A 57 12.64 -1.59 -3.99
CA VAL A 57 11.75 -1.32 -2.86
C VAL A 57 10.56 -0.48 -3.31
N GLN A 58 10.79 0.54 -4.13
CA GLN A 58 9.71 1.37 -4.68
C GLN A 58 8.73 0.55 -5.53
N ILE A 59 9.24 -0.38 -6.36
CA ILE A 59 8.41 -1.30 -7.15
C ILE A 59 7.63 -2.24 -6.22
N GLY A 60 8.29 -2.81 -5.20
CA GLY A 60 7.67 -3.69 -4.21
C GLY A 60 6.50 -3.00 -3.49
N LEU A 61 6.73 -1.81 -2.93
CA LEU A 61 5.71 -1.02 -2.24
C LEU A 61 4.54 -0.65 -3.16
N SER A 62 4.83 -0.28 -4.41
CA SER A 62 3.81 0.07 -5.41
C SER A 62 2.93 -1.14 -5.75
N ARG A 63 3.53 -2.31 -5.95
CA ARG A 63 2.80 -3.57 -6.20
C ARG A 63 1.97 -3.99 -5.00
N LYS A 64 2.55 -3.91 -3.81
CA LYS A 64 1.89 -4.24 -2.56
C LYS A 64 0.64 -3.38 -2.36
N THR A 65 0.76 -2.08 -2.63
CA THR A 65 -0.37 -1.14 -2.60
C THR A 65 -1.46 -1.54 -3.58
N PHE A 66 -1.12 -1.80 -4.84
CA PHE A 66 -2.12 -2.20 -5.85
C PHE A 66 -2.83 -3.50 -5.46
N LEU A 67 -2.08 -4.54 -5.10
CA LEU A 67 -2.62 -5.84 -4.75
C LEU A 67 -3.44 -5.81 -3.46
N TRP A 68 -3.09 -4.93 -2.51
CA TRP A 68 -3.91 -4.71 -1.31
C TRP A 68 -5.31 -4.22 -1.70
N PHE A 69 -5.42 -3.15 -2.48
CA PHE A 69 -6.73 -2.63 -2.89
C PHE A 69 -7.50 -3.65 -3.73
N GLU A 70 -6.82 -4.35 -4.63
CA GLU A 70 -7.45 -5.39 -5.46
C GLU A 70 -8.02 -6.53 -4.62
N LEU A 71 -7.27 -7.00 -3.63
CA LEU A 71 -7.70 -8.05 -2.72
C LEU A 71 -8.79 -7.58 -1.76
N ALA A 72 -8.65 -6.39 -1.17
CA ALA A 72 -9.61 -5.83 -0.23
C ALA A 72 -10.99 -5.68 -0.87
N LEU A 73 -11.06 -5.25 -2.15
CA LEU A 73 -12.31 -5.14 -2.89
C LEU A 73 -13.02 -6.49 -3.08
N ARG A 74 -12.26 -7.59 -3.21
CA ARG A 74 -12.80 -8.96 -3.33
C ARG A 74 -13.23 -9.54 -1.98
N LEU A 75 -12.42 -9.37 -0.95
CA LEU A 75 -12.69 -9.93 0.39
C LEU A 75 -13.78 -9.17 1.15
N PHE A 76 -13.89 -7.86 0.92
CA PHE A 76 -14.78 -6.97 1.65
C PHE A 76 -15.76 -6.26 0.70
N PRO A 77 -16.71 -6.97 0.09
CA PRO A 77 -17.59 -6.40 -0.94
C PRO A 77 -18.54 -5.31 -0.43
N ARG A 78 -18.71 -5.17 0.89
CA ARG A 78 -19.69 -4.26 1.53
C ARG A 78 -19.06 -3.08 2.28
N VAL A 79 -17.74 -2.88 2.21
CA VAL A 79 -17.11 -1.72 2.86
C VAL A 79 -17.24 -0.48 1.98
N ASN A 80 -17.49 0.66 2.62
CA ASN A 80 -17.55 1.97 1.95
C ASN A 80 -16.16 2.55 1.70
N TYR A 81 -15.20 2.20 2.57
CA TYR A 81 -13.86 2.76 2.59
C TYR A 81 -12.81 1.67 2.74
N ILE A 82 -11.67 1.86 2.10
CA ILE A 82 -10.47 1.02 2.27
C ILE A 82 -9.30 1.95 2.61
N THR A 83 -8.67 1.70 3.75
CA THR A 83 -7.54 2.50 4.24
C THR A 83 -6.24 1.72 4.07
N LYS A 84 -5.17 2.42 3.69
CA LYS A 84 -3.78 1.97 3.83
C LYS A 84 -3.12 2.87 4.88
N GLY A 85 -2.36 2.28 5.79
CA GLY A 85 -1.42 2.99 6.66
C GLY A 85 -0.07 2.28 6.70
N ASP A 86 0.96 2.99 7.12
CA ASP A 86 2.24 2.42 7.50
C ASP A 86 2.17 1.98 8.98
N ASP A 87 3.01 1.02 9.39
CA ASP A 87 3.02 0.43 10.73
C ASP A 87 3.79 1.26 11.77
N ASP A 88 4.44 2.33 11.33
CA ASP A 88 5.22 3.28 12.14
C ASP A 88 4.45 4.59 12.45
N ILE A 89 3.12 4.58 12.31
CA ILE A 89 2.26 5.73 12.60
C ILE A 89 1.54 5.60 13.95
N PHE A 90 1.10 6.74 14.48
CA PHE A 90 0.09 6.79 15.53
C PHE A 90 -1.27 7.21 14.95
N LEU A 91 -2.27 6.34 15.01
CA LEU A 91 -3.63 6.62 14.54
C LEU A 91 -4.61 6.79 15.71
N ARG A 92 -5.26 7.95 15.79
CA ARG A 92 -6.35 8.21 16.76
C ARG A 92 -7.64 7.55 16.28
N VAL A 93 -7.77 6.23 16.47
CA VAL A 93 -8.87 5.41 15.93
C VAL A 93 -10.27 5.98 16.18
N PRO A 94 -10.66 6.42 17.41
CA PRO A 94 -12.01 6.96 17.62
C PRO A 94 -12.31 8.23 16.81
N GLN A 95 -11.32 9.11 16.66
CA GLN A 95 -11.44 10.31 15.82
C GLN A 95 -11.53 9.92 14.35
N PHE A 96 -10.63 9.05 13.89
CA PHE A 96 -10.60 8.56 12.51
C PHE A 96 -11.95 7.96 12.08
N LEU A 97 -12.53 7.09 12.92
CA LEU A 97 -13.85 6.51 12.65
C LEU A 97 -14.98 7.53 12.68
N SER A 98 -14.87 8.57 13.51
CA SER A 98 -15.85 9.67 13.54
C SER A 98 -15.78 10.49 12.27
N ASP A 99 -14.58 10.79 11.78
CA ASP A 99 -14.36 11.52 10.53
C ASP A 99 -14.87 10.73 9.32
N LEU A 100 -14.60 9.42 9.26
CA LEU A 100 -15.10 8.56 8.17
C LEU A 100 -16.63 8.58 8.05
N ARG A 101 -17.36 8.74 9.16
CA ARG A 101 -18.84 8.83 9.12
C ARG A 101 -19.36 10.11 8.48
N LEU A 102 -18.53 11.15 8.41
CA LEU A 102 -18.86 12.45 7.83
C LEU A 102 -18.45 12.56 6.36
N LEU A 103 -17.59 11.65 5.87
CA LEU A 103 -17.14 11.67 4.49
C LEU A 103 -18.27 11.22 3.53
N PRO A 104 -18.29 11.75 2.29
CA PRO A 104 -19.04 11.15 1.20
C PRO A 104 -18.65 9.67 1.00
N GLN A 105 -19.60 8.83 0.61
CA GLN A 105 -19.34 7.40 0.36
C GLN A 105 -18.71 7.12 -1.02
N GLN A 106 -18.60 8.15 -1.87
CA GLN A 106 -18.08 8.06 -3.24
C GLN A 106 -17.10 9.20 -3.54
N GLY A 107 -16.19 8.98 -4.48
CA GLY A 107 -15.24 9.99 -4.95
C GLY A 107 -14.19 10.43 -3.93
N ILE A 108 -13.95 9.64 -2.88
CA ILE A 108 -13.01 10.00 -1.80
C ILE A 108 -11.64 9.42 -2.06
N TYR A 109 -10.66 10.32 -2.09
CA TYR A 109 -9.24 10.05 -1.88
C TYR A 109 -8.76 10.97 -0.76
N TRP A 110 -8.81 10.47 0.48
CA TRP A 110 -8.61 11.26 1.69
C TRP A 110 -7.31 10.89 2.40
N GLY A 111 -6.51 11.88 2.74
CA GLY A 111 -5.23 11.73 3.44
C GLY A 111 -4.41 13.02 3.36
N PRO A 112 -3.20 13.04 3.91
CA PRO A 112 -2.31 14.20 3.83
C PRO A 112 -1.85 14.38 2.38
N ILE A 113 -2.39 15.39 1.68
CA ILE A 113 -2.05 15.64 0.27
C ILE A 113 -0.67 16.29 0.15
N ILE A 114 0.25 15.60 -0.51
CA ILE A 114 1.62 16.01 -0.79
C ILE A 114 1.74 16.38 -2.26
N SER A 115 2.53 17.43 -2.55
CA SER A 115 2.89 17.79 -3.92
C SER A 115 4.22 17.13 -4.30
N ALA A 116 4.25 16.47 -5.45
CA ALA A 116 5.45 15.90 -6.03
C ALA A 116 5.64 16.36 -7.47
N PHE A 117 6.86 16.16 -7.97
CA PHE A 117 7.19 16.42 -9.36
C PHE A 117 8.10 15.33 -9.90
N LEU A 118 7.95 15.04 -11.19
CA LEU A 118 8.79 14.12 -11.94
C LEU A 118 9.42 14.90 -13.11
N ARG A 119 10.75 14.87 -13.22
CA ARG A 119 11.43 15.35 -14.44
C ARG A 119 11.47 14.21 -15.45
N ARG A 120 10.96 14.47 -16.65
CA ARG A 120 10.99 13.56 -17.79
C ARG A 120 11.62 14.30 -18.97
N GLY A 121 12.93 14.16 -19.11
CA GLY A 121 13.70 14.96 -20.08
C GLY A 121 13.60 16.44 -19.76
N SER A 122 13.13 17.25 -20.72
CA SER A 122 12.90 18.70 -20.54
C SER A 122 11.59 19.03 -19.83
N ALA A 123 10.64 18.10 -19.72
CA ALA A 123 9.36 18.33 -19.09
C ALA A 123 9.40 18.08 -17.58
N THR A 124 8.71 18.92 -16.80
CA THR A 124 8.46 18.69 -15.38
C THR A 124 6.97 18.46 -15.18
N VAL A 125 6.61 17.25 -14.78
CA VAL A 125 5.23 16.88 -14.44
C VAL A 125 5.02 17.10 -12.96
N ARG A 126 4.10 17.99 -12.57
CA ARG A 126 3.71 18.20 -11.17
C ARG A 126 2.42 17.46 -10.89
N PHE A 127 2.33 16.81 -9.75
CA PHE A 127 1.13 16.07 -9.35
C PHE A 127 0.97 16.11 -7.83
N ARG A 128 -0.25 15.81 -7.38
CA ARG A 128 -0.60 15.71 -5.96
C ARG A 128 -1.07 14.30 -5.66
N TYR A 129 -0.72 13.79 -4.48
CA TYR A 129 -1.10 12.46 -4.03
C TYR A 129 -1.19 12.46 -2.49
N ALA A 130 -1.94 11.52 -1.90
CA ALA A 130 -1.95 11.35 -0.46
C ALA A 130 -0.66 10.62 -0.02
N GLY A 131 -0.02 11.13 1.03
CA GLY A 131 1.21 10.57 1.57
C GLY A 131 1.05 9.13 2.05
N GLY A 132 2.14 8.36 1.98
CA GLY A 132 2.16 6.92 2.26
C GLY A 132 1.72 6.54 3.68
N MET A 133 1.89 7.46 4.65
CA MET A 133 1.70 7.23 6.08
C MET A 133 0.30 6.73 6.41
N CYS A 134 -0.74 7.36 5.86
CA CYS A 134 -2.12 6.91 5.98
C CYS A 134 -3.03 7.63 4.98
N TYR A 135 -3.78 6.88 4.19
CA TYR A 135 -4.83 7.42 3.33
C TYR A 135 -5.97 6.42 3.12
N THR A 136 -7.13 6.96 2.77
CA THR A 136 -8.38 6.23 2.61
C THR A 136 -8.98 6.51 1.24
N LEU A 137 -9.38 5.45 0.54
CA LEU A 137 -10.18 5.52 -0.67
C LEU A 137 -11.62 5.14 -0.36
N SER A 138 -12.59 5.82 -0.97
CA SER A 138 -13.92 5.22 -1.12
C SER A 138 -13.85 4.03 -2.07
N ARG A 139 -14.81 3.13 -1.94
CA ARG A 139 -14.85 1.89 -2.72
C ARG A 139 -14.76 2.13 -4.23
N ASP A 140 -15.54 3.05 -4.77
CA ASP A 140 -15.57 3.40 -6.19
C ASP A 140 -14.22 3.94 -6.69
N VAL A 141 -13.50 4.71 -5.87
CA VAL A 141 -12.16 5.20 -6.19
C VAL A 141 -11.15 4.06 -6.19
N ALA A 142 -11.25 3.13 -5.23
CA ALA A 142 -10.43 1.92 -5.23
C ALA A 142 -10.71 1.04 -6.47
N GLU A 143 -11.98 0.89 -6.86
CA GLU A 143 -12.38 0.16 -8.08
C GLU A 143 -11.81 0.82 -9.34
N HIS A 144 -11.89 2.15 -9.43
CA HIS A 144 -11.29 2.91 -10.53
C HIS A 144 -9.76 2.75 -10.56
N PHE A 145 -9.11 2.79 -9.41
CA PHE A 145 -7.66 2.60 -9.30
C PHE A 145 -7.20 1.22 -9.80
N VAL A 146 -7.85 0.14 -9.35
CA VAL A 146 -7.44 -1.23 -9.74
C VAL A 146 -7.88 -1.61 -11.16
N SER A 147 -8.87 -0.92 -11.73
CA SER A 147 -9.29 -1.11 -13.13
C SER A 147 -8.46 -0.32 -14.13
N TYR A 148 -7.53 0.54 -13.69
CA TYR A 148 -6.66 1.28 -14.58
C TYR A 148 -5.61 0.35 -15.24
N GLU A 149 -5.94 -0.13 -16.43
CA GLU A 149 -5.21 -1.16 -17.19
C GLU A 149 -3.69 -0.92 -17.32
N PRO A 150 -3.19 0.32 -17.54
CA PRO A 150 -1.74 0.55 -17.58
C PRO A 150 -1.03 0.14 -16.28
N LEU A 151 -1.62 0.42 -15.11
CA LEU A 151 -1.04 0.03 -13.83
C LEU A 151 -1.21 -1.46 -13.57
N LYS A 152 -2.40 -2.00 -13.83
CA LYS A 152 -2.70 -3.43 -13.70
C LYS A 152 -1.69 -4.29 -14.47
N ARG A 153 -1.37 -3.90 -15.71
CA ARG A 153 -0.33 -4.55 -16.51
C ARG A 153 1.04 -4.51 -15.82
N LEU A 154 1.47 -3.33 -15.35
CA LEU A 154 2.80 -3.13 -14.73
C LEU A 154 2.98 -3.95 -13.44
N VAL A 155 1.91 -4.14 -12.67
CA VAL A 155 1.95 -4.90 -11.41
C VAL A 155 2.29 -6.37 -11.65
N HIS A 156 1.83 -6.95 -12.74
CA HIS A 156 2.04 -8.37 -13.06
C HIS A 156 3.28 -8.64 -13.92
N LEU A 157 3.95 -7.62 -14.45
CA LEU A 157 5.18 -7.81 -15.22
C LEU A 157 6.35 -8.20 -14.30
N PRO A 158 7.20 -9.18 -14.67
CA PRO A 158 8.46 -9.40 -13.95
C PRO A 158 9.31 -8.13 -13.97
N TYR A 159 9.97 -7.83 -12.85
CA TYR A 159 11.01 -6.79 -12.83
C TYR A 159 12.36 -7.47 -13.04
N SER A 160 13.05 -7.10 -14.12
CA SER A 160 14.45 -7.44 -14.38
C SER A 160 15.29 -6.17 -14.31
N LYS A 161 16.46 -6.23 -13.68
CA LYS A 161 17.44 -5.15 -13.68
C LYS A 161 18.07 -4.93 -15.04
#